data_AF-A0A2T3G389-F1
#
_entry.id   AF-A0A2T3G389-F1
#
_cell.length_a   1.000
_cell.length_b   1.000
_cell.length_c   1.000
_cell.angle_alpha   90.00
_cell.angle_beta   90.00
_cell.angle_gamma   90.00
#
_symmetry.space_group_name_H-M   'P 1'
#
loop_
_entity.id
_entity.type
_entity.pdbx_description
1 polymer ?
#
loop_
_entity_poly.entity_id
_entity_poly.type
_entity_poly.pdbx_seq_one_letter_code
_entity_poly.pdbx_strand_id
1 'polypeptide(L)'
;MKRKYIFLESYKRSKEKYETLKSALDTVHSISYFNCSNKNNKPNKTIVDKINEVDNAYLEQLDQYIKINDILLRKYDHILYCKYVYLMSDEEIANDNDMSISELRQSINRRLKKLELV
;
A
#
# COMPACT_ATOMS: atom_id res chain seq x y z
N MET A 1 14.98 -10.15 -7.23
CA MET A 1 13.70 -9.77 -7.86
C MET A 1 12.53 -9.85 -6.89
N LYS A 2 12.15 -11.04 -6.40
CA LYS A 2 10.99 -11.21 -5.48
C LYS A 2 11.00 -10.29 -4.25
N ARG A 3 12.14 -10.14 -3.57
CA ARG A 3 12.28 -9.24 -2.41
C ARG A 3 12.04 -7.76 -2.77
N LYS A 4 12.49 -7.30 -3.95
CA LYS A 4 12.30 -5.92 -4.41
C LYS A 4 10.83 -5.63 -4.71
N TYR A 5 10.15 -6.58 -5.34
CA TYR A 5 8.72 -6.48 -5.58
C TYR A 5 7.93 -6.42 -4.27
N ILE A 6 8.21 -7.32 -3.31
CA ILE A 6 7.57 -7.31 -1.99
C ILE A 6 7.80 -5.98 -1.26
N PHE A 7 9.03 -5.46 -1.31
CA PHE A 7 9.37 -4.18 -0.71
C PHE A 7 8.56 -3.03 -1.33
N LEU A 8 8.50 -2.92 -2.65
CA LEU A 8 7.77 -1.83 -3.33
C LEU A 8 6.24 -1.94 -3.17
N GLU A 9 5.70 -3.15 -3.05
CA GLU A 9 4.27 -3.38 -2.78
C GLU A 9 3.89 -3.15 -1.31
N SER A 10 4.87 -2.94 -0.41
CA SER A 10 4.59 -2.79 1.03
C SER A 10 3.72 -1.56 1.31
N TYR A 11 3.97 -0.43 0.62
CA TYR A 11 3.17 0.78 0.77
C TYR A 11 1.73 0.59 0.30
N LYS A 12 1.51 -0.09 -0.83
CA LYS A 12 0.16 -0.39 -1.31
C LYS A 12 -0.63 -1.17 -0.25
N ARG A 13 -0.02 -2.21 0.32
CA ARG A 13 -0.66 -3.06 1.34
C ARG A 13 -0.94 -2.30 2.65
N SER A 14 0.00 -1.47 3.10
CA SER A 14 -0.21 -0.67 4.32
C SER A 14 -1.28 0.39 4.11
N LYS A 15 -1.35 1.02 2.93
CA LYS A 15 -2.42 1.94 2.53
C LYS A 15 -3.79 1.25 2.50
N GLU A 16 -3.91 0.09 1.84
CA GLU A 16 -5.16 -0.69 1.80
C GLU A 16 -5.64 -1.07 3.21
N LYS A 17 -4.71 -1.47 4.09
CA LYS A 17 -5.01 -1.76 5.51
C LYS A 17 -5.53 -0.52 6.23
N TYR A 18 -4.86 0.62 6.11
CA TYR A 18 -5.30 1.88 6.71
C TYR A 18 -6.69 2.28 6.21
N GLU A 19 -6.91 2.30 4.90
CA GLU A 19 -8.19 2.69 4.29
C GLU A 19 -9.33 1.78 4.74
N THR A 20 -9.07 0.47 4.84
CA THR A 20 -10.05 -0.51 5.35
C THR A 20 -10.41 -0.23 6.81
N LEU A 21 -9.40 -0.04 7.67
CA LEU A 21 -9.64 0.23 9.09
C LEU A 21 -10.32 1.58 9.31
N LYS A 22 -9.93 2.60 8.56
CA LYS A 22 -10.51 3.93 8.60
C LYS A 22 -11.99 3.90 8.17
N SER A 23 -12.28 3.23 7.05
CA SER A 23 -13.67 3.05 6.58
C SER A 23 -14.52 2.27 7.59
N ALA A 24 -13.95 1.27 8.27
CA ALA A 24 -14.65 0.50 9.29
C ALA A 24 -14.91 1.30 10.58
N LEU A 25 -14.04 2.26 10.92
CA LEU A 25 -14.23 3.17 12.04
C LEU A 25 -15.29 4.23 11.73
N ASP A 26 -15.27 4.78 10.50
CA ASP A 26 -16.14 5.89 10.08
C ASP A 26 -17.59 5.46 9.76
N THR A 27 -17.86 4.16 9.55
CA THR A 27 -19.21 3.69 9.28
C THR A 27 -20.07 3.63 10.55
N VAL A 28 -21.28 4.22 10.48
CA VAL A 28 -22.28 4.33 11.56
C VAL A 28 -22.75 2.95 12.10
N HIS A 29 -22.52 1.88 11.34
CA HIS A 29 -22.78 0.50 11.73
C HIS A 29 -21.56 -0.23 12.32
N SER A 30 -20.50 0.48 12.71
CA SER A 30 -19.34 -0.08 13.43
C SER A 30 -19.68 -0.67 14.82
N ILE A 31 -20.96 -0.68 15.19
CA ILE A 31 -21.51 -1.46 16.29
C ILE A 31 -21.80 -2.91 15.85
N SER A 32 -22.17 -3.18 14.59
CA SER A 32 -22.64 -4.52 14.16
C SER A 32 -21.52 -5.50 13.78
N TYR A 33 -20.37 -5.04 13.26
CA TYR A 33 -19.18 -5.90 13.08
C TYR A 33 -18.47 -6.21 14.40
N PHE A 34 -18.80 -5.48 15.47
CA PHE A 34 -18.18 -5.57 16.79
C PHE A 34 -19.10 -6.14 17.87
N ASN A 35 -20.38 -6.35 17.55
CA ASN A 35 -21.34 -7.08 18.38
C ASN A 35 -21.55 -8.51 17.89
N CYS A 36 -20.54 -9.14 17.29
CA CYS A 36 -20.54 -10.60 17.21
C CYS A 36 -20.30 -11.15 18.61
N SER A 37 -21.38 -11.51 19.29
CA SER A 37 -21.40 -12.38 20.47
C SER A 37 -20.85 -13.77 20.09
N ASN A 38 -19.55 -13.85 19.86
CA ASN A 38 -18.88 -15.13 19.65
C ASN A 38 -18.66 -15.77 21.02
N LYS A 39 -19.19 -16.99 21.17
CA LYS A 39 -19.14 -17.87 22.36
C LYS A 39 -17.72 -18.20 22.88
N ASN A 40 -16.67 -17.61 22.33
CA ASN A 40 -15.28 -17.79 22.72
C ASN A 40 -14.66 -16.44 23.10
N ASN A 41 -14.71 -16.13 24.40
CA ASN A 41 -14.16 -14.98 25.12
C ASN A 41 -12.85 -14.37 24.53
N LYS A 42 -12.96 -13.52 23.52
CA LYS A 42 -12.00 -12.42 23.31
C LYS A 42 -12.76 -11.13 23.62
N PRO A 43 -12.25 -10.26 24.51
CA PRO A 43 -12.89 -8.99 24.77
C PRO A 43 -13.02 -8.22 23.44
N ASN A 44 -14.23 -7.74 23.15
CA ASN A 44 -14.45 -6.85 22.01
C ASN A 44 -13.54 -5.62 22.16
N LYS A 45 -12.77 -5.29 21.12
CA LYS A 45 -11.90 -4.11 21.10
C LYS A 45 -12.71 -2.86 21.42
N THR A 46 -12.23 -2.06 22.35
CA THR A 46 -12.86 -0.78 22.71
C THR A 46 -12.77 0.20 21.54
N ILE A 47 -13.56 1.28 21.56
CA ILE A 47 -13.43 2.36 20.56
C ILE A 47 -12.00 2.93 20.56
N VAL A 48 -11.39 3.07 21.74
CA VAL A 48 -10.01 3.53 21.89
C VAL A 48 -9.02 2.58 21.19
N ASP A 49 -9.17 1.26 21.37
CA ASP A 49 -8.32 0.28 20.69
C ASP A 49 -8.43 0.38 19.17
N LYS A 50 -9.64 0.61 18.64
CA LYS A 50 -9.87 0.76 17.19
C LYS A 50 -9.22 2.03 16.64
N ILE A 51 -9.33 3.15 17.37
CA ILE A 51 -8.66 4.40 17.00
C ILE A 51 -7.15 4.18 16.96
N ASN A 52 -6.58 3.57 18.01
CA ASN A 52 -5.16 3.25 18.07
C ASN A 52 -4.72 2.34 16.91
N GLU A 53 -5.55 1.39 16.47
CA GLU A 53 -5.25 0.55 15.32
C GLU A 53 -5.23 1.31 13.99
N VAL A 54 -6.15 2.26 13.80
CA VAL A 54 -6.16 3.14 12.63
C VAL A 54 -4.92 4.03 12.63
N ASP A 55 -4.60 4.66 13.76
CA ASP A 55 -3.42 5.54 13.89
C ASP A 55 -2.12 4.78 13.63
N ASN A 56 -1.99 3.57 14.20
CA ASN A 56 -0.83 2.71 13.95
C ASN A 56 -0.73 2.30 12.47
N ALA A 57 -1.85 1.98 11.82
CA ALA A 57 -1.86 1.65 10.39
C ALA A 57 -1.49 2.86 9.52
N TYR A 58 -1.92 4.06 9.91
CA TYR A 58 -1.53 5.31 9.24
C TYR A 58 -0.02 5.57 9.37
N LEU A 59 0.54 5.43 10.57
CA LEU A 59 1.98 5.57 10.79
C LEU A 59 2.79 4.53 10.00
N GLU A 60 2.33 3.28 9.97
CA GLU A 60 2.94 2.22 9.15
C GLU A 60 2.88 2.57 7.66
N GLN A 61 1.76 3.10 7.16
CA GLN A 61 1.65 3.57 5.79
C GLN A 61 2.65 4.68 5.47
N LEU A 62 2.76 5.69 6.34
CA LEU A 62 3.71 6.80 6.15
C LEU A 62 5.16 6.32 6.14
N ASP A 63 5.53 5.41 7.05
CA ASP A 63 6.88 4.84 7.09
C ASP A 63 7.22 4.09 5.80
N GLN A 64 6.31 3.26 5.28
CA GLN A 64 6.52 2.59 3.99
C GLN A 64 6.59 3.58 2.81
N TYR A 65 5.73 4.61 2.81
CA TYR A 65 5.77 5.66 1.80
C TYR A 65 7.14 6.35 1.78
N ILE A 66 7.65 6.81 2.93
CA ILE A 66 8.92 7.51 3.03
C ILE A 66 10.07 6.63 2.48
N LYS A 67 10.10 5.35 2.88
CA LYS A 67 11.12 4.39 2.44
C LYS A 67 11.12 4.17 0.93
N ILE A 68 9.94 3.99 0.33
CA ILE A 68 9.83 3.77 -1.12
C ILE A 68 10.10 5.08 -1.88
N ASN A 69 9.55 6.19 -1.41
CA ASN A 69 9.68 7.51 -2.01
C ASN A 69 11.16 7.94 -2.12
N ASP A 70 11.93 7.80 -1.04
CA ASP A 70 13.36 8.12 -1.02
C ASP A 70 14.16 7.29 -2.05
N ILE A 71 13.89 5.98 -2.14
CA ILE A 71 14.58 5.09 -3.09
C ILE A 71 14.25 5.45 -4.54
N LEU A 72 12.98 5.71 -4.85
CA LEU A 72 12.52 5.97 -6.22
C LEU A 72 12.86 7.39 -6.69
N LEU A 73 12.86 8.39 -5.80
CA LEU A 73 13.29 9.75 -6.12
C LEU A 73 14.79 9.85 -6.40
N ARG A 74 15.63 9.14 -5.63
CA ARG A 74 17.11 9.17 -5.82
C ARG A 74 17.55 8.76 -7.22
N LYS A 75 16.82 7.86 -7.88
CA LYS A 75 17.15 7.39 -9.23
C LYS A 75 16.28 8.02 -10.32
N TYR A 76 15.38 8.96 -9.98
CA TYR A 76 14.41 9.58 -10.89
C TYR A 76 13.65 8.54 -11.76
N ASP A 77 13.26 7.40 -11.17
CA ASP A 77 12.59 6.34 -11.94
C ASP A 77 11.07 6.59 -11.99
N HIS A 78 10.64 7.38 -12.98
CA HIS A 78 9.25 7.81 -13.08
C HIS A 78 8.25 6.66 -13.24
N ILE A 79 8.60 5.61 -14.00
CA ILE A 79 7.71 4.46 -14.22
C ILE A 79 7.48 3.71 -12.91
N LEU A 80 8.55 3.43 -12.16
CA LEU A 80 8.41 2.77 -10.86
C LEU A 80 7.69 3.66 -9.85
N TYR A 81 7.91 4.98 -9.90
CA TYR A 81 7.22 5.94 -9.05
C TYR A 81 5.71 5.98 -9.33
N CYS A 82 5.30 6.06 -10.60
CA CYS A 82 3.90 5.98 -10.99
C CYS A 82 3.27 4.67 -10.51
N LYS A 83 3.98 3.55 -10.65
CA LYS A 83 3.48 2.23 -10.27
C LYS A 83 3.32 2.05 -8.75
N TYR A 84 4.33 2.44 -7.98
CA TYR A 84 4.45 2.04 -6.58
C TYR A 84 4.19 3.16 -5.58
N VAL A 85 4.17 4.42 -6.02
CA VAL A 85 3.86 5.59 -5.17
C VAL A 85 2.51 6.20 -5.56
N TYR A 86 2.32 6.51 -6.85
CA TYR A 86 1.00 6.97 -7.32
C TYR A 86 -0.02 5.83 -7.46
N LEU A 87 0.43 4.58 -7.42
CA LEU A 87 -0.41 3.38 -7.50
C LEU A 87 -1.26 3.32 -8.77
N MET A 88 -0.73 3.85 -9.87
CA MET A 88 -1.37 3.80 -11.18
C MET A 88 -1.44 2.37 -11.70
N SER A 89 -2.49 2.09 -12.47
CA SER A 89 -2.66 0.83 -13.22
C SER A 89 -1.58 0.68 -14.29
N ASP A 90 -1.38 -0.56 -14.76
CA ASP A 90 -0.44 -0.79 -15.88
C ASP A 90 -0.94 -0.08 -17.14
N GLU A 91 -2.26 -0.01 -17.33
CA GLU A 91 -2.94 0.62 -18.45
C GLU A 91 -2.70 2.14 -18.46
N GLU A 92 -2.89 2.83 -17.33
CA GLU A 92 -2.63 4.28 -17.22
C GLU A 92 -1.16 4.59 -17.53
N ILE A 93 -0.22 3.86 -16.94
CA ILE A 93 1.21 4.09 -17.16
C ILE A 93 1.60 3.80 -18.62
N ALA A 94 1.06 2.72 -19.20
CA ALA A 94 1.33 2.36 -20.59
C ALA A 94 0.85 3.45 -21.56
N ASN A 95 -0.37 3.96 -21.35
CA ASN A 95 -0.95 5.04 -22.13
C ASN A 95 -0.14 6.33 -22.01
N ASP A 96 0.22 6.74 -20.78
CA ASP A 96 0.99 7.98 -20.54
C ASP A 96 2.41 7.94 -21.13
N ASN A 97 2.89 6.75 -21.51
CA ASN A 97 4.23 6.55 -22.07
C ASN A 97 4.21 6.03 -23.52
N ASP A 98 3.05 6.09 -24.19
CA ASP A 98 2.87 5.64 -25.58
C ASP A 98 3.45 4.25 -25.85
N MET A 99 3.26 3.32 -24.91
CA MET A 99 3.78 1.96 -25.02
C MET A 99 2.71 0.90 -24.78
N SER A 100 2.92 -0.31 -25.29
CA SER A 100 2.06 -1.44 -24.97
C SER A 100 2.26 -1.92 -23.53
N ILE A 101 1.26 -2.58 -22.95
CA ILE A 101 1.37 -3.22 -21.63
C ILE A 101 2.54 -4.23 -21.57
N SER A 102 2.81 -4.94 -22.68
CA SER A 102 3.93 -5.87 -22.77
C SER A 102 5.28 -5.16 -22.63
N GLU A 103 5.44 -4.04 -23.33
CA GLU A 103 6.65 -3.20 -23.24
C GLU A 103 6.80 -2.61 -21.85
N LEU A 104 5.72 -2.11 -21.24
CA LEU A 104 5.73 -1.60 -19.87
C LEU A 104 6.21 -2.67 -18.88
N ARG A 105 5.70 -3.89 -18.96
CA ARG A 105 6.11 -4.99 -18.09
C ARG A 105 7.60 -5.32 -18.25
N GLN A 106 8.12 -5.31 -19.47
CA GLN A 106 9.56 -5.48 -19.70
C GLN A 106 10.37 -4.30 -19.13
N SER A 107 9.87 -3.08 -19.31
CA SER A 107 10.43 -1.82 -18.84
C SER A 107 10.57 -1.79 -17.31
N ILE A 108 9.50 -2.17 -16.58
CA ILE A 108 9.48 -2.35 -15.13
C ILE A 108 10.48 -3.43 -14.71
N ASN A 109 10.48 -4.60 -15.36
CA ASN A 109 11.40 -5.68 -15.03
C ASN A 109 12.88 -5.28 -15.17
N ARG A 110 13.23 -4.52 -16.21
CA ARG A 110 14.60 -4.00 -16.41
C ARG A 110 14.99 -3.02 -15.30
N ARG A 111 14.08 -2.11 -14.93
CA ARG A 111 14.28 -1.14 -13.84
C ARG A 111 14.45 -1.82 -12.48
N LEU A 112 13.58 -2.78 -12.16
CA LEU A 112 13.68 -3.58 -10.93
C LEU A 112 15.00 -4.36 -10.84
N LYS A 113 15.55 -4.83 -11.95
CA LYS A 113 16.88 -5.46 -11.95
C LYS A 113 17.97 -4.47 -11.52
N LYS A 114 17.92 -3.23 -12.00
CA LYS A 114 18.88 -2.14 -11.69
C LYS A 114 18.63 -1.41 -10.36
N LEU A 115 17.46 -1.57 -9.77
CA LEU A 115 17.12 -0.95 -8.49
C LEU A 115 17.98 -1.53 -7.36
N GLU A 116 18.64 -0.70 -6.57
CA GLU A 116 19.38 -1.18 -5.39
C GLU A 116 18.56 -0.80 -4.16
N LEU A 117 18.29 -1.79 -3.31
CA LEU A 117 17.70 -1.55 -2.01
C LEU A 117 18.87 -1.43 -1.03
N VAL A 118 18.89 -0.34 -0.26
CA VAL A 118 19.86 -0.12 0.82
C VAL A 118 19.45 -0.94 2.03
#